data_AF-A0A831RFY7-F1
#
_entry.id   AF-A0A831RFY7-F1
#
_cell.length_a   1.000
_cell.length_b   1.000
_cell.length_c   1.000
_cell.angle_alpha   90.00
_cell.angle_beta   90.00
_cell.angle_gamma   90.00
#
_symmetry.space_group_name_H-M   'P 1'
#
loop_
_entity.id
_entity.type
_entity.pdbx_description
1 polymer ?
#
loop_
_entity_poly.entity_id
_entity_poly.type
_entity_poly.pdbx_seq_one_letter_code
_entity_poly.pdbx_strand_id
1 'polypeptide(L)' 'MDFTAGQWAAILLIFLWSGFVRTGIGFGGAALGLPLLLLVEDEPLLWLPIIGIHLLVFTSLTAGG' A
#
# COMPACT_ATOMS: atom_id res chain seq x y z
N MET A 1 4.39 -4.03 -17.84
CA MET A 1 4.14 -2.70 -17.26
C MET A 1 5.48 -2.01 -17.20
N ASP A 2 5.64 -0.94 -17.97
CA ASP A 2 6.88 -0.19 -18.01
C ASP A 2 6.71 1.05 -17.15
N PHE A 3 6.83 0.88 -15.83
CA PHE A 3 6.81 2.00 -14.90
C PHE A 3 8.09 2.82 -15.06
N THR A 4 7.94 4.14 -15.10
CA THR A 4 9.07 5.05 -15.04
C THR A 4 9.78 4.93 -13.69
N ALA A 5 11.05 5.33 -13.61
CA ALA A 5 11.79 5.35 -12.35
C ALA A 5 11.08 6.19 -11.26
N GLY A 6 10.40 7.27 -11.66
CA GLY A 6 9.60 8.11 -10.77
C GLY A 6 8.38 7.39 -10.20
N GLN A 7 7.66 6.64 -11.04
CA GLN A 7 6.52 5.82 -10.59
C GLN A 7 6.99 4.73 -9.62
N TRP A 8 8.11 4.04 -9.91
CA TRP A 8 8.69 3.07 -8.98
C TRP A 8 9.04 3.69 -7.62
N ALA A 9 9.67 4.85 -7.62
CA ALA A 9 10.00 5.56 -6.39
C ALA A 9 8.73 5.93 -5.59
N ALA A 10 7.69 6.41 -6.27
CA ALA A 10 6.41 6.74 -5.65
C ALA A 10 5.72 5.51 -5.05
N ILE A 11 5.66 4.39 -5.79
CA ILE A 11 5.07 3.13 -5.33
C ILE A 11 5.76 2.65 -4.05
N LEU A 12 7.09 2.61 -4.03
CA LEU A 12 7.87 2.19 -2.86
C LEU A 12 7.63 3.12 -1.66
N LEU A 13 7.59 4.43 -1.89
CA LEU A 13 7.33 5.41 -0.84
C LEU A 13 5.92 5.24 -0.25
N ILE A 14 4.91 5.04 -1.10
CA ILE A 14 3.52 4.80 -0.68
C ILE A 14 3.44 3.49 0.13
N PHE A 15 4.14 2.44 -0.28
CA PHE A 15 4.21 1.16 0.42
C PHE A 15 4.85 1.27 1.81
N LEU A 16 5.96 2.01 1.93
CA LEU A 16 6.61 2.25 3.22
C LEU A 16 5.73 3.12 4.12
N TRP A 17 5.11 4.15 3.55
CA TRP A 17 4.21 5.05 4.25
C TRP A 17 2.95 4.30 4.73
N SER A 18 2.33 3.43 3.94
CA SER A 18 1.14 2.67 4.38
C SER A 18 1.44 1.78 5.58
N GLY A 19 2.64 1.19 5.63
CA GLY A 19 3.13 0.44 6.79
C GLY A 19 3.33 1.32 8.03
N PHE A 20 3.87 2.53 7.88
CA PHE A 20 4.02 3.50 8.97
C PHE A 20 2.68 4.04 9.47
N VAL A 21 1.78 4.45 8.59
CA VAL A 21 0.48 5.02 8.98
C VAL A 21 -0.37 4.01 9.74
N ARG A 22 -0.22 2.72 9.43
CA ARG A 22 -0.85 1.64 10.20
C ARG A 22 -0.53 1.70 11.68
N THR A 23 0.70 2.06 12.08
CA THR A 23 1.06 2.14 13.50
C THR A 23 0.44 3.34 14.20
N GLY A 24 -0.02 4.36 13.47
CA GLY A 24 -0.65 5.57 14.01
C GLY A 24 -2.17 5.61 13.89
N ILE A 25 -2.71 5.56 12.65
CA ILE A 25 -4.15 5.67 12.34
C ILE A 25 -4.83 4.28 12.32
N GLY A 26 -4.06 3.21 12.39
CA GLY A 26 -4.58 1.84 12.32
C GLY A 26 -4.97 1.46 10.89
N PHE A 27 -6.00 0.63 10.77
CA PHE A 27 -6.38 0.00 9.51
C PHE A 27 -6.79 1.00 8.42
N GLY A 28 -7.49 2.08 8.80
CA GLY A 28 -8.00 3.08 7.86
C GLY A 28 -6.90 3.85 7.13
N GLY A 29 -5.76 4.11 7.78
CA GLY A 29 -4.66 4.82 7.15
C GLY A 29 -3.84 3.94 6.20
N ALA A 30 -3.79 2.62 6.43
CA ALA A 30 -3.22 1.68 5.46
C ALA A 30 -4.13 1.53 4.21
N ALA A 31 -5.46 1.67 4.38
CA ALA A 31 -6.41 1.70 3.27
C ALA A 31 -6.25 2.93 2.35
N LEU A 32 -5.68 4.04 2.85
CA LEU A 32 -5.31 5.20 2.03
C LEU A 32 -4.15 4.92 1.06
N GLY A 33 -3.42 3.81 1.22
CA GLY A 33 -2.40 3.39 0.25
C GLY A 33 -2.99 3.12 -1.14
N LEU A 34 -4.19 2.54 -1.23
CA LEU A 34 -4.84 2.23 -2.51
C LEU A 34 -5.14 3.48 -3.36
N PRO A 35 -5.84 4.52 -2.87
CA PRO A 35 -6.10 5.72 -3.66
C PRO A 35 -4.80 6.47 -4.05
N LEU A 36 -3.74 6.39 -3.25
CA LEU A 36 -2.44 6.96 -3.62
C LEU A 36 -1.75 6.16 -4.74
N LEU A 37 -1.85 4.82 -4.73
CA LEU A 37 -1.32 3.98 -5.80
C LEU A 37 -2.09 4.20 -7.12
N LEU A 38 -3.41 4.38 -7.04
CA LEU A 38 -4.24 4.74 -8.20
C LEU A 38 -3.88 6.10 -8.81
N LEU A 39 -3.32 7.02 -8.01
CA LEU A 39 -2.79 8.28 -8.53
C LEU A 39 -1.50 8.10 -9.34
N VAL A 40 -0.73 7.04 -9.06
CA VAL A 40 0.52 6.73 -9.80
C VAL A 40 0.21 6.01 -11.11
N GLU A 41 -0.73 5.07 -11.07
CA GLU A 41 -1.23 4.34 -12.23
C GLU A 41 -2.67 3.90 -11.96
N ASP A 42 -3.60 4.26 -12.85
CA ASP A 42 -5.04 3.98 -12.66
C ASP A 42 -5.40 2.55 -13.10
N GLU A 43 -4.74 1.57 -12.47
CA GLU A 43 -4.90 0.14 -12.76
C GLU A 43 -5.35 -0.61 -11.48
N PRO A 44 -6.64 -0.52 -11.09
CA PRO A 44 -7.11 -1.05 -9.80
C PRO A 44 -6.92 -2.55 -9.65
N LEU A 45 -7.01 -3.31 -10.76
CA LEU A 45 -6.79 -4.76 -10.76
C LEU A 45 -5.35 -5.14 -10.38
N LEU A 46 -4.38 -4.25 -10.64
CA LEU A 46 -2.99 -4.41 -10.27
C LEU A 46 -2.79 -4.15 -8.77
N TRP A 47 -3.36 -3.04 -8.27
CA TRP A 47 -3.11 -2.59 -6.90
C TRP A 47 -3.91 -3.34 -5.83
N LEU A 48 -5.14 -3.76 -6.12
CA LEU A 48 -6.01 -4.47 -5.18
C LEU A 48 -5.37 -5.72 -4.54
N PRO A 49 -4.82 -6.68 -5.32
CA PRO A 49 -4.20 -7.86 -4.73
C PRO A 49 -2.91 -7.51 -3.97
N ILE A 50 -2.14 -6.55 -4.48
CA ILE A 50 -0.87 -6.11 -3.90
C ILE A 50 -1.08 -5.46 -2.53
N ILE A 51 -2.01 -4.51 -2.42
CA ILE A 51 -2.35 -3.86 -1.15
C ILE A 51 -3.07 -4.84 -0.21
N GLY A 52 -3.90 -5.74 -0.74
CA GLY A 52 -4.57 -6.78 0.04
C GLY A 52 -3.59 -7.70 0.75
N ILE A 53 -2.56 -8.19 0.05
CA ILE A 53 -1.51 -9.01 0.65
C ILE A 53 -0.71 -8.21 1.68
N HIS A 54 -0.33 -6.97 1.36
CA HIS A 54 0.35 -6.09 2.32
C HIS A 54 -0.46 -5.97 3.61
N LEU A 55 -1.74 -5.63 3.52
CA LEU A 55 -2.64 -5.53 4.67
C LEU A 55 -2.77 -6.85 5.42
N LEU A 56 -2.90 -7.99 4.74
CA LEU A 56 -3.00 -9.31 5.37
C LEU A 56 -1.72 -9.67 6.15
N VAL A 57 -0.54 -9.43 5.58
CA VAL A 57 0.75 -9.67 6.24
C VAL A 57 0.89 -8.81 7.49
N PHE A 58 0.60 -7.51 7.39
CA PHE A 58 0.70 -6.65 8.57
C PHE A 58 -0.36 -6.99 9.61
N THR A 59 -1.58 -7.32 9.19
CA THR A 59 -2.65 -7.75 10.09
C THR A 59 -2.29 -9.01 10.84
N SER A 60 -1.75 -10.03 10.17
CA SER A 60 -1.34 -11.27 10.84
C SER A 60 -0.20 -11.05 11.85
N LEU A 61 0.76 -10.16 11.54
CA LEU A 61 1.85 -9.79 12.44
C LEU A 61 1.40 -9.04 13.70
N THR A 62 0.21 -8.43 13.71
CA THR A 62 -0.29 -7.66 14.87
C THR A 62 -1.44 -8.33 15.59
N ALA A 63 -2.27 -9.10 14.88
CA ALA A 63 -3.36 -9.85 15.50
C ALA A 63 -2.88 -11.16 16.14
N GLY A 64 -1.71 -11.67 15.76
CA GLY A 64 -1.08 -12.85 16.36
C GLY A 64 -0.13 -12.56 17.53
N GLY A 65 -0.15 -11.34 18.08
CA GLY A 65 0.63 -10.91 19.24
C GLY A 65 -0.21 -10.76 20.49
#